data_AF-A0A2E1VWS7-F1
#
_entry.id   AF-A0A2E1VWS7-F1
#
_cell.length_a   1.000
_cell.length_b   1.000
_cell.length_c   1.000
_cell.angle_alpha   90.00
_cell.angle_beta   90.00
_cell.angle_gamma   90.00
#
_symmetry.space_group_name_H-M   'P 1'
#
loop_
_entity.id
_entity.type
_entity.pdbx_description
1 polymer ?
#
loop_
_entity_poly.entity_id
_entity_poly.type
_entity_poly.pdbx_seq_one_letter_code
_entity_poly.pdbx_strand_id
1 'polypeptide(L)'
;MSLFGRILMVILILAGAAAAQEEVQTRTTIGIEGRVYLEHEGRPLQAVEAREDALLLLRIGEVEDLGDNRQRVELLFLARRAGDFDLRDALQFGPEQPVGDALEPILVRVDSLLPEDHQGDLEAIPDLEGPGAGGFDTIFRVVLVLWLIPALAWALWKWRTRPRPEPVVVEHVPTLAERLQPLIDAARQGELDLAGQAQLERLLLSYWRERLGLEGQPQAAAVRTMRAHEEAGELLRTVEAWLHRPDSERASPEEVDALLKRYRSVAAPPTEDRGP
;
A
#
# COMPACT_ATOMS: atom_id res chain seq x y z
N MET A 1 41.65 -52.16 62.58
CA MET A 1 40.78 -51.45 61.61
C MET A 1 40.91 -52.14 60.27
N SER A 2 39.86 -52.86 59.89
CA SER A 2 39.95 -53.97 58.93
C SER A 2 40.04 -53.49 57.48
N LEU A 3 40.93 -54.15 56.73
CA LEU A 3 41.05 -54.05 55.27
C LEU A 3 39.68 -54.30 54.57
N PHE A 4 38.81 -55.08 55.21
CA PHE A 4 37.44 -55.37 54.78
C PHE A 4 36.54 -54.13 54.70
N GLY A 5 36.69 -53.15 55.59
CA GLY A 5 35.90 -51.92 55.54
C GLY A 5 36.25 -51.02 54.35
N ARG A 6 37.50 -51.08 53.88
CA ARG A 6 37.96 -50.31 52.71
C ARG A 6 37.52 -50.94 51.39
N ILE A 7 37.46 -52.27 51.31
CA ILE A 7 37.02 -52.97 50.09
C ILE A 7 35.50 -52.80 49.90
N LEU A 8 34.72 -52.84 50.99
CA LEU A 8 33.27 -52.64 50.91
C LEU A 8 32.89 -51.20 50.48
N MET A 9 33.69 -50.20 50.85
CA MET A 9 33.48 -48.80 50.45
C MET A 9 33.82 -48.54 48.97
N VAL A 10 34.79 -49.26 48.40
CA VAL A 10 35.11 -49.15 46.96
C VAL A 10 34.04 -49.82 46.10
N ILE A 11 33.46 -50.94 46.56
CA ILE A 11 32.35 -51.60 45.84
C ILE A 11 31.05 -50.78 45.91
N LEU A 12 30.81 -50.07 47.03
CA LEU A 12 29.63 -49.21 47.16
C LEU A 12 29.73 -47.91 46.33
N ILE A 13 30.93 -47.41 46.07
CA ILE A 13 31.16 -46.26 45.16
C ILE A 13 31.05 -46.68 43.69
N LEU A 14 31.36 -47.94 43.36
CA LEU A 14 31.20 -48.45 41.99
C LEU A 14 29.75 -48.79 41.61
N ALA A 15 28.87 -49.04 42.58
CA ALA A 15 27.46 -49.37 42.32
C ALA A 15 26.55 -48.13 42.13
N GLY A 16 27.03 -46.93 42.48
CA GLY A 16 26.26 -45.68 42.36
C GLY A 16 26.44 -44.93 41.02
N ALA A 17 27.32 -45.41 40.14
CA ALA A 17 27.62 -44.78 38.85
C ALA A 17 27.05 -45.57 37.65
N ALA A 18 26.10 -46.47 37.90
CA ALA A 18 25.22 -47.04 36.88
C ALA A 18 23.87 -46.28 36.85
N ALA A 19 23.91 -44.95 37.02
CA ALA A 19 22.87 -44.14 36.41
C ALA A 19 23.10 -44.25 34.91
N ALA A 20 22.12 -44.79 34.18
CA ALA A 20 22.14 -44.89 32.73
C ALA A 20 22.65 -43.57 32.16
N GLN A 21 23.90 -43.58 31.70
CA GLN A 21 24.47 -42.47 30.98
C GLN A 21 23.83 -42.57 29.60
N GLU A 22 22.67 -41.93 29.48
CA GLU A 22 21.93 -41.75 28.24
C GLU A 22 22.92 -41.24 27.18
N GLU A 23 23.34 -42.15 26.30
CA GLU A 23 24.46 -41.95 25.42
C GLU A 23 24.01 -40.99 24.31
N VAL A 24 24.50 -39.75 24.38
CA VAL A 24 24.25 -38.73 23.37
C VAL A 24 24.81 -39.24 22.04
N GLN A 25 23.92 -39.61 21.12
CA GLN A 25 24.28 -40.26 19.86
C GLN A 25 24.95 -39.28 18.89
N THR A 26 24.56 -38.00 18.93
CA THR A 26 25.09 -36.98 18.02
C THR A 26 25.10 -35.61 18.68
N ARG A 27 26.16 -34.83 18.39
CA ARG A 27 26.26 -33.43 18.78
C ARG A 27 26.28 -32.53 17.55
N THR A 28 25.46 -31.47 17.57
CA THR A 28 25.44 -30.45 16.52
C THR A 28 25.35 -29.05 17.12
N THR A 29 25.41 -28.03 16.29
CA THR A 29 25.22 -26.63 16.67
C THR A 29 23.84 -26.13 16.24
N ILE A 30 23.30 -25.13 16.95
CA ILE A 30 22.11 -24.40 16.54
C ILE A 30 22.18 -24.01 15.05
N GLY A 31 21.10 -24.25 14.32
CA GLY A 31 20.96 -23.86 12.91
C GLY A 31 21.74 -24.73 11.92
N ILE A 32 22.46 -25.76 12.38
CA ILE A 32 23.13 -26.74 11.52
C ILE A 32 22.33 -28.04 11.50
N GLU A 33 22.04 -28.55 10.31
CA GLU A 33 21.35 -29.84 10.14
C GLU A 33 22.25 -30.99 10.62
N GLY A 34 21.75 -31.76 11.58
CA GLY A 34 22.35 -33.01 12.02
C GLY A 34 21.65 -34.20 11.37
N ARG A 35 22.36 -35.34 11.31
CA ARG A 35 21.85 -36.58 10.72
C ARG A 35 22.08 -37.77 11.67
N VAL A 36 21.07 -38.62 11.79
CA VAL A 36 21.13 -39.89 12.52
C VAL A 36 20.54 -40.98 11.64
N TYR A 37 21.22 -42.11 11.55
CA TYR A 37 20.69 -43.30 10.87
C TYR A 37 20.02 -44.19 11.91
N LEU A 38 18.76 -44.50 11.68
CA LEU A 38 17.97 -45.36 12.55
C LEU A 38 17.60 -46.62 11.78
N GLU A 39 17.99 -47.78 12.31
CA GLU A 39 17.48 -49.06 11.85
C GLU A 39 16.22 -49.40 12.64
N HIS A 40 15.09 -49.58 11.94
CA HIS A 40 13.81 -49.89 12.53
C HIS A 40 13.19 -51.11 11.86
N GLU A 41 12.65 -52.02 12.67
CA GLU A 41 11.85 -53.14 12.20
C GLU A 41 10.37 -52.80 12.37
N GLY A 42 9.57 -52.85 11.29
CA GLY A 42 8.13 -52.66 11.40
C GLY A 42 7.55 -51.58 10.52
N ARG A 43 6.80 -50.67 11.13
CA ARG A 43 5.90 -49.75 10.42
C ARG A 43 6.66 -48.52 9.92
N PRO A 44 6.25 -47.91 8.79
CA PRO A 44 6.92 -46.73 8.29
C PRO A 44 6.83 -45.59 9.30
N LEU A 45 7.98 -45.01 9.61
CA LEU A 45 8.10 -43.83 10.45
C LEU A 45 7.67 -42.59 9.67
N GLN A 46 7.06 -41.63 10.35
CA GLN A 46 6.71 -40.31 9.86
C GLN A 46 7.19 -39.25 10.85
N ALA A 47 7.70 -38.12 10.34
CA ALA A 47 8.00 -36.98 11.19
C ALA A 47 6.69 -36.27 11.54
N VAL A 48 6.56 -35.82 12.79
CA VAL A 48 5.45 -34.99 13.25
C VAL A 48 5.48 -33.66 12.48
N GLU A 49 4.31 -33.15 12.08
CA GLU A 49 4.22 -31.87 11.40
C GLU A 49 4.78 -30.75 12.28
N ALA A 50 5.75 -30.01 11.75
CA ALA A 50 6.43 -28.96 12.48
C ALA A 50 5.48 -27.80 12.78
N ARG A 51 5.37 -27.44 14.05
CA ARG A 51 4.68 -26.22 14.50
C ARG A 51 5.59 -25.00 14.36
N GLU A 52 5.01 -23.81 14.23
CA GLU A 52 5.76 -22.56 14.11
C GLU A 52 6.70 -22.29 15.31
N ASP A 53 6.34 -22.81 16.49
CA ASP A 53 7.07 -22.71 17.75
C ASP A 53 7.98 -23.92 18.04
N ALA A 54 8.06 -24.89 17.13
CA ALA A 54 8.88 -26.08 17.32
C ALA A 54 10.35 -25.71 17.53
N LEU A 55 10.93 -26.17 18.65
CA LEU A 55 12.34 -25.95 19.00
C LEU A 55 13.29 -26.84 18.19
N LEU A 56 12.77 -27.96 17.69
CA LEU A 56 13.46 -28.94 16.88
C LEU A 56 12.58 -29.28 15.67
N LEU A 57 13.15 -29.21 14.48
CA LEU A 57 12.52 -29.64 13.24
C LEU A 57 13.10 -31.00 12.87
N LEU A 58 12.24 -31.99 12.64
CA LEU A 58 12.64 -33.32 12.20
C LEU A 58 12.08 -33.58 10.80
N ARG A 59 12.91 -34.17 9.94
CA ARG A 59 12.53 -34.60 8.61
C ARG A 59 13.08 -36.00 8.35
N ILE A 60 12.28 -36.80 7.64
CA ILE A 60 12.72 -38.09 7.13
C ILE A 60 13.37 -37.87 5.77
N GLY A 61 14.61 -38.35 5.65
CA GLY A 61 15.41 -38.32 4.43
C GLY A 61 15.25 -39.59 3.63
N GLU A 62 16.39 -40.24 3.33
CA GLU A 62 16.43 -41.50 2.61
C GLU A 62 15.93 -42.66 3.49
N VAL A 63 15.18 -43.58 2.87
CA VAL A 63 14.71 -44.82 3.48
C VAL A 63 15.26 -45.98 2.67
N GLU A 64 16.24 -46.69 3.24
CA GLU A 64 16.81 -47.91 2.67
C GLU A 64 16.06 -49.13 3.19
N ASP A 65 15.62 -50.02 2.31
CA ASP A 65 15.06 -51.32 2.70
C ASP A 65 16.20 -52.34 2.87
N LEU A 66 16.37 -52.87 4.08
CA LEU A 66 17.40 -53.86 4.40
C LEU A 66 16.91 -55.31 4.27
N GLY A 67 15.66 -55.52 3.86
CA GLY A 67 15.02 -56.83 3.84
C GLY A 67 14.59 -57.31 5.23
N ASP A 68 13.82 -58.40 5.27
CA ASP A 68 13.24 -58.97 6.50
C ASP A 68 12.41 -57.96 7.33
N ASN A 69 11.69 -57.06 6.66
CA ASN A 69 10.86 -56.01 7.29
C ASN A 69 11.67 -54.99 8.13
N ARG A 70 12.96 -54.83 7.81
CA ARG A 70 13.87 -53.87 8.42
C ARG A 70 14.19 -52.75 7.45
N GLN A 71 14.15 -51.52 7.94
CA GLN A 71 14.42 -50.32 7.14
C GLN A 71 15.43 -49.46 7.89
N ARG A 72 16.37 -48.86 7.16
CA ARG A 72 17.26 -47.82 7.67
C ARG A 72 16.73 -46.49 7.19
N VAL A 73 16.38 -45.65 8.15
CA VAL A 73 15.82 -44.33 7.90
C VAL A 73 16.86 -43.29 8.28
N GLU A 74 17.13 -42.37 7.37
CA GLU A 74 17.90 -41.17 7.66
C GLU A 74 17.00 -40.12 8.32
N LEU A 75 17.32 -39.74 9.55
CA LEU A 75 16.65 -38.70 10.31
C LEU A 75 17.48 -37.42 10.25
N LEU A 76 16.95 -36.39 9.60
CA LEU A 76 17.55 -35.07 9.53
C LEU A 76 16.88 -34.15 10.54
N PHE A 77 17.67 -33.57 11.44
CA PHE A 77 17.16 -32.70 12.48
C PHE A 77 17.84 -31.33 12.45
N LEU A 78 17.05 -30.29 12.67
CA LEU A 78 17.54 -28.91 12.77
C LEU A 78 16.97 -28.25 14.02
N ALA A 79 17.85 -27.88 14.93
CA ALA A 79 17.48 -27.26 16.18
C ALA A 79 17.55 -25.73 16.09
N ARG A 80 16.52 -25.08 16.62
CA ARG A 80 16.38 -23.61 16.69
C ARG A 80 16.88 -23.05 18.03
N ARG A 81 17.17 -23.93 19.00
CA ARG A 81 17.68 -23.58 20.33
C ARG A 81 18.70 -24.62 20.78
N ALA A 82 19.68 -24.20 21.59
CA ALA A 82 20.57 -25.14 22.28
C ALA A 82 19.80 -25.91 23.36
N GLY A 83 20.19 -27.17 23.56
CA GLY A 83 19.57 -28.09 24.50
C GLY A 83 19.78 -29.55 24.12
N ASP A 84 19.33 -30.42 25.02
CA ASP A 84 19.25 -31.85 24.79
C ASP A 84 17.83 -32.18 24.29
N PHE A 85 17.73 -32.90 23.18
CA PHE A 85 16.46 -33.28 22.56
C PHE A 85 16.42 -34.78 22.29
N ASP A 86 15.26 -35.39 22.47
CA ASP A 86 14.98 -36.76 22.03
C ASP A 86 14.22 -36.72 20.70
N LEU A 87 14.77 -37.35 19.65
CA LEU A 87 14.12 -37.34 18.34
C LEU A 87 12.81 -38.15 18.32
N ARG A 88 12.59 -39.04 19.29
CA ARG A 88 11.34 -39.82 19.41
C ARG A 88 10.11 -38.94 19.58
N ASP A 89 10.25 -37.80 20.26
CA ASP A 89 9.15 -36.87 20.51
C ASP A 89 8.62 -36.23 19.21
N ALA A 90 9.45 -36.22 18.16
CA ALA A 90 9.11 -35.70 16.84
C ALA A 90 8.81 -36.81 15.81
N LEU A 91 8.67 -38.08 16.26
CA LEU A 91 8.35 -39.23 15.40
C LEU A 91 6.97 -39.84 15.72
N GLN A 92 6.27 -40.27 14.67
CA GLN A 92 4.99 -40.98 14.75
C GLN A 92 4.90 -42.14 13.74
N PHE A 93 4.15 -43.18 14.10
CA PHE A 93 3.74 -44.27 13.21
C PHE A 93 2.43 -43.91 12.50
N GLY A 94 2.50 -43.52 11.22
CA GLY A 94 1.31 -43.09 10.46
C GLY A 94 0.63 -41.86 11.08
N PRO A 95 -0.60 -41.50 10.65
CA PRO A 95 -1.31 -40.36 11.21
C PRO A 95 -1.74 -40.66 12.64
N GLU A 96 -1.25 -39.85 13.59
CA GLU A 96 -1.73 -39.74 14.98
C GLU A 96 -1.26 -40.79 16.01
N GLN A 97 -0.30 -41.67 15.68
CA GLN A 97 0.27 -42.58 16.68
C GLN A 97 1.72 -42.24 17.02
N PRO A 98 2.02 -41.60 18.18
CA PRO A 98 3.40 -41.30 18.57
C PRO A 98 4.21 -42.58 18.76
N VAL A 99 5.52 -42.50 18.51
CA VAL A 99 6.41 -43.67 18.63
C VAL A 99 6.62 -44.10 20.09
N GLY A 100 6.74 -43.15 21.01
CA GLY A 100 6.89 -43.42 22.45
C GLY A 100 8.02 -44.41 22.77
N ASP A 101 7.75 -45.36 23.66
CA ASP A 101 8.73 -46.36 24.12
C ASP A 101 8.97 -47.52 23.12
N ALA A 102 8.37 -47.47 21.92
CA ALA A 102 8.56 -48.51 20.91
C ALA A 102 9.96 -48.44 20.25
N LEU A 103 10.65 -47.30 20.38
CA LEU A 103 12.03 -47.10 19.92
C LEU A 103 12.94 -46.73 21.10
N GLU A 104 14.20 -47.10 20.99
CA GLU A 104 15.26 -46.67 21.91
C GLU A 104 15.43 -45.14 21.86
N PRO A 105 15.72 -44.46 22.99
CA PRO A 105 15.93 -43.02 23.04
C PRO A 105 17.01 -42.53 22.06
N ILE A 106 16.66 -41.54 21.24
CA ILE A 106 17.57 -40.96 20.25
C ILE A 106 17.95 -39.56 20.70
N LEU A 107 18.94 -39.50 21.59
CA LEU A 107 19.34 -38.28 22.25
C LEU A 107 20.37 -37.51 21.44
N VAL A 108 20.02 -36.29 21.08
CA VAL A 108 20.89 -35.35 20.38
C VAL A 108 21.15 -34.13 21.27
N ARG A 109 22.42 -33.71 21.33
CA ARG A 109 22.81 -32.49 22.04
C ARG A 109 23.10 -31.40 21.03
N VAL A 110 22.47 -30.25 21.23
CA VAL A 110 22.64 -29.06 20.40
C VAL A 110 23.33 -28.01 21.23
N ASP A 111 24.56 -27.71 20.87
CA ASP A 111 25.39 -26.70 21.54
C ASP A 111 25.23 -25.33 20.84
N SER A 112 25.38 -24.24 21.60
CA SER A 112 25.51 -22.89 21.03
C SER A 112 26.99 -22.56 20.86
N LEU A 113 27.40 -22.14 19.65
CA LEU A 113 28.75 -21.60 19.44
C LEU A 113 28.87 -20.17 19.98
N LEU A 114 27.75 -19.47 20.14
CA LEU A 114 27.69 -18.14 20.70
C LEU A 114 27.42 -18.23 22.21
N PRO A 115 28.05 -17.36 23.03
CA PRO A 115 27.68 -17.19 24.43
C PRO A 115 26.18 -16.95 24.63
N GLU A 116 25.62 -17.43 25.75
CA GLU A 116 24.18 -17.31 26.03
C GLU A 116 23.69 -15.85 26.09
N ASP A 117 24.60 -14.91 26.38
CA ASP A 117 24.35 -13.48 26.47
C ASP A 117 24.56 -12.72 25.14
N HIS A 118 24.91 -13.41 24.05
CA HIS A 118 25.17 -12.78 22.76
C HIS A 118 23.87 -12.38 22.06
N GLN A 119 23.68 -11.08 21.80
CA GLN A 119 22.43 -10.51 21.27
C GLN A 119 22.37 -10.45 19.73
N GLY A 120 23.35 -11.03 19.04
CA GLY A 120 23.42 -10.99 17.57
C GLY A 120 23.80 -9.62 17.02
N ASP A 121 24.49 -8.82 17.83
CA ASP A 121 25.02 -7.53 17.41
C ASP A 121 26.04 -7.73 16.29
N LEU A 122 25.95 -6.91 15.25
CA LEU A 122 26.95 -6.87 14.21
C LEU A 122 28.21 -6.25 14.82
N GLU A 123 29.23 -7.06 15.08
CA GLU A 123 30.55 -6.54 15.44
C GLU A 123 31.05 -5.68 14.27
N ALA A 124 31.15 -4.37 14.52
CA ALA A 124 31.81 -3.47 13.60
C ALA A 124 33.25 -3.93 13.49
N ILE A 125 33.64 -4.47 12.33
CA ILE A 125 35.02 -4.88 12.07
C ILE A 125 35.87 -3.61 12.21
N PRO A 126 36.67 -3.48 13.30
CA PRO A 126 37.55 -2.35 13.42
C PRO A 126 38.60 -2.50 12.32
N ASP A 127 38.80 -1.44 11.55
CA ASP A 127 39.81 -1.33 10.49
C ASP A 127 39.49 -1.97 9.13
N LEU A 128 38.21 -2.12 8.76
CA LEU A 128 37.87 -2.19 7.33
C LEU A 128 37.90 -0.79 6.68
N GLU A 129 39.03 -0.09 6.82
CA GLU A 129 39.38 1.06 5.98
C GLU A 129 39.73 0.53 4.58
N GLY A 130 38.70 0.08 3.83
CA GLY A 130 38.84 -0.11 2.39
C GLY A 130 39.32 1.20 1.74
N PRO A 131 40.00 1.16 0.57
CA PRO A 131 40.48 2.36 -0.12
C PRO A 131 39.35 3.39 -0.14
N GLY A 132 39.56 4.49 0.60
CA GLY A 132 38.47 5.25 1.20
C GLY A 132 37.31 5.48 0.25
N ALA A 133 36.09 5.32 0.77
CA ALA A 133 34.83 5.67 0.10
C ALA A 133 34.74 7.13 -0.40
N GLY A 134 35.83 7.91 -0.32
CA GLY A 134 35.96 9.24 -0.91
C GLY A 134 35.94 9.26 -2.44
N GLY A 135 36.21 8.14 -3.12
CA GLY A 135 36.07 8.06 -4.59
C GLY A 135 34.62 8.23 -5.05
N PHE A 136 33.69 7.54 -4.38
CA PHE A 136 32.26 7.64 -4.69
C PHE A 136 31.69 9.01 -4.31
N ASP A 137 32.07 9.56 -3.16
CA ASP A 137 31.67 10.93 -2.78
C ASP A 137 32.15 11.95 -3.81
N THR A 138 33.38 11.81 -4.32
CA THR A 138 33.89 12.67 -5.40
C THR A 138 33.10 12.49 -6.70
N ILE A 139 32.80 11.25 -7.11
CA ILE A 139 32.00 10.96 -8.29
C ILE A 139 30.59 11.56 -8.17
N PHE A 140 29.93 11.40 -7.02
CA PHE A 140 28.62 11.97 -6.75
C PHE A 140 28.62 13.50 -6.85
N ARG A 141 29.63 14.16 -6.28
CA ARG A 141 29.79 15.62 -6.39
C ARG A 141 29.99 16.06 -7.84
N VAL A 142 30.81 15.35 -8.62
CA VAL A 142 31.04 15.66 -10.04
C VAL A 142 29.75 15.52 -10.84
N VAL A 143 29.00 14.43 -10.65
CA VAL A 143 27.71 14.21 -11.32
C VAL A 143 26.69 15.28 -10.92
N LEU A 144 26.60 15.62 -9.65
CA LEU A 144 25.70 16.66 -9.14
C LEU A 144 26.02 18.04 -9.77
N VAL A 145 27.30 18.42 -9.80
CA VAL A 145 27.75 19.70 -10.39
C VAL A 145 27.49 19.70 -11.90
N LEU A 146 27.82 18.61 -12.59
CA LEU A 146 27.57 18.46 -14.02
C LEU A 146 26.08 18.56 -14.37
N TRP A 147 25.20 18.11 -13.48
CA TRP A 147 23.75 18.20 -13.67
C TRP A 147 23.18 19.59 -13.33
N LEU A 148 23.67 20.21 -12.25
CA LEU A 148 23.16 21.51 -11.79
C LEU A 148 23.65 22.70 -12.61
N ILE A 149 24.89 22.68 -13.12
CA ILE A 149 25.44 23.82 -13.88
C ILE A 149 24.63 24.13 -15.15
N PRO A 150 24.31 23.16 -16.02
CA PRO A 150 23.50 23.43 -17.22
C PRO A 150 22.08 23.88 -16.86
N ALA A 151 21.47 23.28 -15.84
CA ALA A 151 20.13 23.66 -15.38
C ALA A 151 20.10 25.10 -14.84
N LEU A 152 21.10 25.49 -14.05
CA LEU A 152 21.25 26.84 -13.52
C LEU A 152 21.54 27.84 -14.64
N ALA A 153 22.44 27.51 -15.56
CA ALA A 153 22.75 28.34 -16.73
C ALA A 153 21.51 28.57 -17.59
N TRP A 154 20.71 27.52 -17.84
CA TRP A 154 19.44 27.62 -18.56
C TRP A 154 18.43 28.48 -17.80
N ALA A 155 18.29 28.28 -16.49
CA ALA A 155 17.38 29.06 -15.65
C ALA A 155 17.75 30.56 -15.63
N LEU A 156 19.04 30.88 -15.51
CA LEU A 156 19.55 32.24 -15.55
C LEU A 156 19.37 32.86 -16.94
N TRP A 157 19.63 32.09 -18.01
CA TRP A 157 19.41 32.56 -19.37
C TRP A 157 17.93 32.85 -19.62
N LYS A 158 17.04 31.92 -19.26
CA LYS A 158 15.58 32.11 -19.31
C LYS A 158 15.12 33.28 -18.45
N TRP A 159 15.75 33.52 -17.30
CA TRP A 159 15.42 34.66 -16.44
C TRP A 159 15.83 36.00 -17.06
N ARG A 160 17.01 36.05 -17.67
CA ARG A 160 17.53 37.24 -18.37
C ARG A 160 16.79 37.52 -19.68
N THR A 161 16.34 36.49 -20.39
CA THR A 161 15.58 36.62 -21.64
C THR A 161 14.08 36.64 -21.41
N ARG A 162 13.59 36.72 -20.15
CA ARG A 162 12.16 36.93 -19.91
C ARG A 162 11.77 38.21 -20.65
N PRO A 163 10.82 38.13 -21.60
CA PRO A 163 10.27 39.33 -22.18
C PRO A 163 9.72 40.15 -21.01
N ARG A 164 10.08 41.44 -21.00
CA ARG A 164 9.40 42.41 -20.13
C ARG A 164 7.91 42.19 -20.32
N PRO A 165 7.12 41.99 -19.26
CA PRO A 165 5.70 41.67 -19.42
C PRO A 165 5.10 42.72 -20.36
N GLU A 166 4.71 42.26 -21.55
CA GLU A 166 3.88 43.07 -22.42
C GLU A 166 2.66 43.46 -21.58
N PRO A 167 2.19 44.71 -21.67
CA PRO A 167 0.98 45.11 -20.98
C PRO A 167 -0.08 44.08 -21.33
N VAL A 168 -0.56 43.38 -20.29
CA VAL A 168 -1.57 42.33 -20.42
C VAL A 168 -2.72 42.97 -21.19
N VAL A 169 -2.87 42.63 -22.47
CA VAL A 169 -4.16 42.76 -23.12
C VAL A 169 -5.03 41.82 -22.32
N VAL A 170 -5.84 42.40 -21.44
CA VAL A 170 -6.79 41.68 -20.60
C VAL A 170 -7.56 40.78 -21.56
N GLU A 171 -7.32 39.47 -21.48
CA GLU A 171 -8.14 38.50 -22.16
C GLU A 171 -9.54 38.71 -21.56
N HIS A 172 -10.40 39.36 -22.33
CA HIS A 172 -11.69 39.82 -21.86
C HIS A 172 -12.47 38.57 -21.45
N VAL A 173 -12.65 38.36 -20.14
CA VAL A 173 -13.50 37.27 -19.65
C VAL A 173 -14.88 37.58 -20.21
N PRO A 174 -15.42 36.76 -21.13
CA PRO A 174 -16.58 37.16 -21.89
C PRO A 174 -17.73 37.35 -20.93
N THR A 175 -18.26 38.58 -20.92
CA THR A 175 -19.33 38.97 -20.00
C THR A 175 -20.57 38.12 -20.27
N LEU A 176 -21.49 38.05 -19.30
CA LEU A 176 -22.75 37.32 -19.49
C LEU A 176 -23.48 37.77 -20.76
N ALA A 177 -23.44 39.08 -21.08
CA ALA A 177 -24.01 39.63 -22.30
C ALA A 177 -23.37 39.03 -23.56
N GLU A 178 -22.04 38.89 -23.60
CA GLU A 178 -21.32 38.29 -24.73
C GLU A 178 -21.56 36.79 -24.87
N ARG A 179 -21.86 36.10 -23.77
CA ARG A 179 -22.25 34.67 -23.79
C ARG A 179 -23.70 34.45 -24.22
N LEU A 180 -24.59 35.38 -23.89
CA LEU A 180 -26.00 35.33 -24.28
C LEU A 180 -26.20 35.74 -25.74
N GLN A 181 -25.40 36.68 -26.25
CA GLN A 181 -25.52 37.21 -27.61
C GLN A 181 -25.55 36.13 -28.71
N PRO A 182 -24.62 35.16 -28.79
CA PRO A 182 -24.66 34.13 -29.83
C PRO A 182 -25.87 33.19 -29.72
N LEU A 183 -26.34 32.91 -28.50
CA LEU A 183 -27.53 32.07 -28.28
C LEU A 183 -28.80 32.80 -28.69
N ILE A 184 -28.86 34.11 -28.47
CA ILE A 184 -29.96 34.97 -28.92
C ILE A 184 -29.95 35.13 -30.44
N ASP A 185 -28.76 35.25 -31.04
CA ASP A 185 -28.62 35.34 -32.50
C ASP A 185 -28.98 34.02 -33.19
N ALA A 186 -28.62 32.87 -32.61
CA ALA A 186 -29.03 31.55 -33.09
C ALA A 186 -30.54 31.32 -32.91
N ALA A 187 -31.11 31.77 -31.78
CA ALA A 187 -32.56 31.79 -31.56
C ALA A 187 -33.30 32.63 -32.61
N ARG A 188 -32.74 33.79 -32.98
CA ARG A 188 -33.28 34.69 -34.00
C ARG A 188 -33.34 34.04 -35.38
N GLN A 189 -32.38 33.17 -35.70
CA GLN A 189 -32.31 32.48 -36.99
C GLN A 189 -33.16 31.20 -37.01
N GLY A 190 -33.77 30.82 -35.87
CA GLY A 190 -34.51 29.57 -35.73
C GLY A 190 -33.62 28.32 -35.74
N GLU A 191 -32.31 28.49 -35.55
CA GLU A 191 -31.29 27.43 -35.61
C GLU A 191 -30.91 26.90 -34.22
N LEU A 192 -31.66 27.30 -33.18
CA LEU A 192 -31.35 26.92 -31.81
C LEU A 192 -31.85 25.50 -31.49
N ASP A 193 -30.93 24.54 -31.54
CA ASP A 193 -31.15 23.15 -31.12
C ASP A 193 -31.46 23.04 -29.61
N LEU A 194 -32.03 21.90 -29.17
CA LEU A 194 -32.43 21.62 -27.78
C LEU A 194 -31.29 21.88 -26.77
N ALA A 195 -30.05 21.59 -27.14
CA ALA A 195 -28.88 21.86 -26.30
C ALA A 195 -28.65 23.37 -26.08
N GLY A 196 -28.88 24.18 -27.12
CA GLY A 196 -28.77 25.64 -27.07
C GLY A 196 -29.89 26.27 -26.24
N GLN A 197 -31.11 25.72 -26.33
CA GLN A 197 -32.25 26.12 -25.50
C GLN A 197 -31.96 25.88 -24.01
N ALA A 198 -31.50 24.68 -23.66
CA ALA A 198 -31.11 24.35 -22.29
C ALA A 198 -29.92 25.19 -21.79
N GLN A 199 -29.01 25.62 -22.67
CA GLN A 199 -27.91 26.51 -22.30
C GLN A 199 -28.40 27.93 -21.99
N LEU A 200 -29.33 28.46 -22.79
CA LEU A 200 -29.95 29.77 -22.58
C LEU A 200 -30.69 29.81 -21.25
N GLU A 201 -31.52 28.80 -20.95
CA GLU A 201 -32.24 28.70 -19.68
C GLU A 201 -31.31 28.64 -18.48
N ARG A 202 -30.24 27.83 -18.55
CA ARG A 202 -29.25 27.71 -17.48
C ARG A 202 -28.57 29.05 -17.20
N LEU A 203 -28.19 29.79 -18.24
CA LEU A 203 -27.55 31.11 -18.09
C LEU A 203 -28.49 32.15 -17.47
N LEU A 204 -29.76 32.15 -17.88
CA LEU A 204 -30.78 33.02 -17.30
C LEU A 204 -31.05 32.68 -15.83
N LEU A 205 -31.19 31.40 -15.51
CA LEU A 205 -31.39 30.94 -14.13
C LEU A 205 -30.17 31.25 -13.25
N SER A 206 -28.94 31.08 -13.76
CA SER A 206 -27.74 31.44 -12.99
C SER A 206 -27.67 32.93 -12.71
N TYR A 207 -27.99 33.77 -13.71
CA TYR A 207 -28.00 35.23 -13.56
C TYR A 207 -28.99 35.70 -12.49
N TRP A 208 -30.23 35.20 -12.54
CA TRP A 208 -31.24 35.58 -11.55
C TRP A 208 -30.97 35.01 -10.17
N ARG A 209 -30.33 33.83 -10.09
CA ARG A 209 -29.91 33.25 -8.82
C ARG A 209 -28.85 34.10 -8.13
N GLU A 210 -27.87 34.60 -8.88
CA GLU A 210 -26.83 35.51 -8.39
C GLU A 210 -27.42 36.87 -8.02
N ARG A 211 -28.21 37.48 -8.91
CA ARG A 211 -28.84 38.80 -8.70
C ARG A 211 -29.78 38.85 -7.49
N LEU A 212 -30.48 37.76 -7.20
CA LEU A 212 -31.39 37.65 -6.05
C LEU A 212 -30.72 37.08 -4.79
N GLY A 213 -29.41 36.80 -4.83
CA GLY A 213 -28.67 36.26 -3.69
C GLY A 213 -29.12 34.86 -3.24
N LEU A 214 -29.61 34.03 -4.17
CA LEU A 214 -30.22 32.72 -3.90
C LEU A 214 -29.22 31.56 -3.92
N GLU A 215 -27.92 31.84 -3.90
CA GLU A 215 -26.85 30.85 -4.11
C GLU A 215 -26.80 29.76 -3.04
N GLY A 216 -27.20 30.08 -1.80
CA GLY A 216 -27.25 29.16 -0.66
C GLY A 216 -28.53 28.33 -0.55
N GLN A 217 -29.50 28.50 -1.45
CA GLN A 217 -30.75 27.73 -1.41
C GLN A 217 -30.68 26.49 -2.31
N PRO A 218 -31.35 25.38 -1.94
CA PRO A 218 -31.56 24.26 -2.85
C PRO A 218 -32.20 24.72 -4.16
N GLN A 219 -31.75 24.17 -5.29
CA GLN A 219 -32.15 24.60 -6.64
C GLN A 219 -33.67 24.73 -6.82
N ALA A 220 -34.44 23.76 -6.32
CA ALA A 220 -35.90 23.77 -6.39
C ALA A 220 -36.53 24.95 -5.60
N ALA A 221 -35.94 25.32 -4.46
CA ALA A 221 -36.40 26.46 -3.67
C ALA A 221 -36.06 27.78 -4.38
N ALA A 222 -34.84 27.90 -4.93
CA ALA A 222 -34.43 29.07 -5.69
C ALA A 222 -35.34 29.31 -6.91
N VAL A 223 -35.71 28.27 -7.65
CA VAL A 223 -36.62 28.38 -8.81
C VAL A 223 -38.02 28.85 -8.40
N ARG A 224 -38.57 28.36 -7.28
CA ARG A 224 -39.86 28.86 -6.78
C ARG A 224 -39.80 30.33 -6.39
N THR A 225 -38.73 30.75 -5.71
CA THR A 225 -38.52 32.14 -5.34
C THR A 225 -38.37 33.05 -6.57
N MET A 226 -37.65 32.58 -7.60
CA MET A 226 -37.52 33.29 -8.88
C MET A 226 -38.87 33.41 -9.61
N ARG A 227 -39.69 32.35 -9.65
CA ARG A 227 -41.03 32.38 -10.27
C ARG A 227 -42.02 33.28 -9.53
N ALA A 228 -41.85 33.46 -8.22
CA ALA A 228 -42.67 34.34 -7.39
C ALA A 228 -42.26 35.82 -7.48
N HIS A 229 -41.06 36.12 -7.99
CA HIS A 229 -40.59 37.49 -8.18
C HIS A 229 -41.32 38.15 -9.35
N GLU A 230 -41.73 39.41 -9.19
CA GLU A 230 -42.53 40.14 -10.19
C GLU A 230 -41.78 40.25 -11.54
N GLU A 231 -40.54 40.75 -11.50
CA GLU A 231 -39.73 40.90 -12.72
C GLU A 231 -39.16 39.57 -13.27
N ALA A 232 -38.50 38.76 -12.43
CA ALA A 232 -37.88 37.51 -12.88
C ALA A 232 -38.89 36.43 -13.26
N GLY A 233 -40.04 36.37 -12.59
CA GLY A 233 -41.08 35.38 -12.83
C GLY A 233 -41.92 35.67 -14.08
N GLU A 234 -42.14 36.95 -14.44
CA GLU A 234 -42.71 37.32 -15.74
C GLU A 234 -41.77 36.91 -16.88
N LEU A 235 -40.48 37.27 -16.77
CA LEU A 235 -39.47 36.92 -17.78
C LEU A 235 -39.34 35.39 -17.96
N LEU A 236 -39.21 34.65 -16.87
CA LEU A 236 -39.01 33.21 -16.94
C LEU A 236 -40.20 32.50 -17.60
N ARG A 237 -41.44 32.92 -17.28
CA ARG A 237 -42.65 32.38 -17.92
C ARG A 237 -42.71 32.71 -19.40
N THR A 238 -42.34 33.92 -19.81
CA THR A 238 -42.39 34.31 -21.22
C THR A 238 -41.29 33.63 -22.03
N VAL A 239 -40.09 33.44 -21.48
CA VAL A 239 -39.01 32.68 -22.12
C VAL A 239 -39.35 31.19 -22.18
N GLU A 240 -39.89 30.59 -21.10
CA GLU A 240 -40.33 29.18 -21.06
C GLU A 240 -41.46 28.92 -22.06
N ALA A 241 -42.46 29.81 -22.14
CA ALA A 241 -43.54 29.72 -23.12
C ALA A 241 -43.03 29.89 -24.56
N TRP A 242 -41.98 30.68 -24.76
CA TRP A 242 -41.36 30.86 -26.07
C TRP A 242 -40.51 29.65 -26.48
N LEU A 243 -39.65 29.14 -25.58
CA LEU A 243 -38.77 27.99 -25.82
C LEU A 243 -39.54 26.69 -26.05
N HIS A 244 -40.69 26.52 -25.38
CA HIS A 244 -41.52 25.32 -25.49
C HIS A 244 -42.65 25.42 -26.52
N ARG A 245 -42.66 26.43 -27.40
CA ARG A 245 -43.59 26.46 -28.53
C ARG A 245 -43.27 25.34 -29.52
N PRO A 246 -44.27 24.65 -30.07
CA PRO A 246 -44.06 23.62 -31.08
C PRO A 246 -43.41 24.22 -32.34
N ASP A 247 -42.54 23.46 -32.99
CA ASP A 247 -41.75 23.87 -34.16
C ASP A 247 -42.57 24.43 -35.35
N SER A 248 -43.88 24.15 -35.38
CA SER A 248 -44.84 24.66 -36.35
C SER A 248 -45.26 26.12 -36.13
N GLU A 249 -44.96 26.70 -34.96
CA GLU A 249 -45.34 28.06 -34.54
C GLU A 249 -44.15 28.81 -33.93
N ARG A 250 -42.95 28.64 -34.51
CA ARG A 250 -41.75 29.35 -34.04
C ARG A 250 -41.98 30.87 -34.06
N ALA A 251 -41.71 31.50 -32.93
CA ALA A 251 -41.92 32.94 -32.77
C ALA A 251 -41.06 33.75 -33.75
N SER A 252 -41.62 34.86 -34.22
CA SER A 252 -40.92 35.75 -35.14
C SER A 252 -39.67 36.35 -34.46
N PRO A 253 -38.56 36.52 -35.20
CA PRO A 253 -37.35 37.23 -34.75
C PRO A 253 -37.63 38.56 -34.01
N GLU A 254 -38.69 39.27 -34.39
CA GLU A 254 -39.10 40.56 -33.83
C GLU A 254 -39.74 40.44 -32.43
N GLU A 255 -40.47 39.35 -32.17
CA GLU A 255 -41.08 39.07 -30.86
C GLU A 255 -40.01 38.72 -29.81
N VAL A 256 -38.95 38.04 -30.25
CA VAL A 256 -37.78 37.68 -29.43
C VAL A 256 -36.98 38.92 -29.06
N ASP A 257 -36.77 39.85 -30.00
CA ASP A 257 -36.07 41.10 -29.72
C ASP A 257 -36.86 41.98 -28.76
N ALA A 258 -38.18 42.11 -28.92
CA ALA A 258 -39.03 42.86 -28.00
C ALA A 258 -38.97 42.31 -26.56
N LEU A 259 -38.93 40.99 -26.40
CA LEU A 259 -38.84 40.32 -25.10
C LEU A 259 -37.49 40.56 -24.41
N LEU A 260 -36.38 40.42 -25.16
CA LEU A 260 -35.03 40.46 -24.61
C LEU A 260 -34.46 41.89 -24.51
N LYS A 261 -34.95 42.83 -25.32
CA LYS A 261 -34.53 44.25 -25.30
C LYS A 261 -34.76 44.91 -23.94
N ARG A 262 -35.80 44.49 -23.20
CA ARG A 262 -36.07 44.98 -21.83
C ARG A 262 -34.98 44.62 -20.82
N TYR A 263 -34.19 43.59 -21.11
CA TYR A 263 -33.21 43.02 -20.17
C TYR A 263 -31.75 43.15 -20.63
N ARG A 264 -31.49 43.51 -21.89
CA ARG A 264 -30.14 43.90 -22.36
C ARG A 264 -29.57 45.11 -21.59
N SER A 265 -30.41 45.99 -21.06
CA SER A 265 -29.99 47.14 -20.23
C SER A 265 -29.72 46.79 -18.76
N VAL A 266 -30.13 45.60 -18.30
CA VAL A 266 -30.09 45.19 -16.89
C VAL A 266 -28.86 44.31 -16.59
N ALA A 267 -28.20 43.80 -17.64
CA ALA A 267 -27.05 42.89 -17.60
C ALA A 267 -25.67 43.59 -17.52
N ALA A 268 -25.62 44.91 -17.28
CA ALA A 268 -24.38 45.56 -16.89
C ALA A 268 -24.20 45.40 -15.36
N PRO A 269 -23.10 44.79 -14.87
CA PRO A 269 -22.84 44.75 -13.44
C PRO A 269 -22.72 46.18 -12.90
N PRO A 270 -23.13 46.45 -11.65
CA PRO A 270 -22.76 47.70 -11.01
C PRO A 270 -21.25 47.77 -10.97
N THR A 271 -20.67 48.81 -11.57
CA THR A 271 -19.28 49.18 -11.36
C THR A 271 -19.10 49.47 -9.88
N GLU A 272 -18.66 48.48 -9.10
CA GLU A 272 -18.12 48.70 -7.75
C GLU A 272 -16.82 49.49 -7.92
N ASP A 273 -16.97 50.81 -7.90
CA ASP A 273 -15.91 51.76 -7.63
C ASP A 273 -15.43 51.53 -6.18
N ARG A 274 -14.43 50.66 -6.01
CA ARG A 274 -13.60 50.67 -4.81
C ARG A 274 -12.33 51.47 -5.12
N GLY A 275 -12.48 52.78 -4.93
CA GLY A 275 -11.37 53.72 -4.77
C GLY A 275 -10.52 53.43 -3.51
N PRO A 276 -9.38 54.12 -3.41
CA PRO A 276 -8.06 53.59 -3.01
C PRO A 276 -7.88 53.20 -1.53
#